data_AF-A0ABD5WJL0-F1
#
_entry.id   AF-A0ABD5WJL0-F1
#
_cell.length_a   1.000
_cell.length_b   1.000
_cell.length_c   1.000
_cell.angle_alpha   90.00
_cell.angle_beta   90.00
_cell.angle_gamma   90.00
#
_symmetry.space_group_name_H-M   'P 1'
#
loop_
_entity.id
_entity.type
_entity.pdbx_description
1 polymer ?
#
loop_
_entity_poly.entity_id
_entity_poly.type
_entity_poly.pdbx_seq_one_letter_code
_entity_poly.pdbx_strand_id
1 'polypeptide(L)' 'MYKAQISDGEQIECEDYEVGDNGVELYDADGEFMAFVPFTHLLYVGNVTENGQMVW' A
#
# COMPACT_ATOMS: atom_id res chain seq x y z
N MET A 1 -9.16 -1.15 3.68
CA MET A 1 -8.53 -0.17 2.78
C MET A 1 -7.27 0.45 3.38
N TYR A 2 -6.18 0.23 2.67
CA TYR A 2 -4.85 0.78 2.92
C TYR A 2 -4.37 1.60 1.72
N LYS A 3 -3.36 2.43 1.93
CA LYS A 3 -2.64 3.14 0.87
C LYS A 3 -1.14 2.93 1.01
N ALA A 4 -0.50 2.56 -0.09
CA ALA A 4 0.94 2.64 -0.24
C ALA A 4 1.31 3.97 -0.89
N GLN A 5 2.12 4.77 -0.19
CA GLN A 5 2.71 6.00 -0.74
C GLN A 5 4.10 5.67 -1.27
N ILE A 6 4.32 5.96 -2.55
CA ILE A 6 5.61 5.81 -3.21
C ILE A 6 6.32 7.14 -3.41
N SER A 7 7.65 7.08 -3.53
CA SER A 7 8.55 8.23 -3.49
C SER A 7 8.45 9.18 -4.69
N ASP A 8 7.82 8.74 -5.79
CA ASP A 8 7.54 9.56 -6.98
C ASP A 8 6.25 10.39 -6.84
N GLY A 9 5.53 10.24 -5.72
CA GLY A 9 4.30 10.96 -5.41
C GLY A 9 3.02 10.21 -5.72
N GLU A 10 3.08 9.04 -6.36
CA GLU A 10 1.90 8.20 -6.59
C GLU A 10 1.43 7.49 -5.30
N GLN A 11 0.13 7.22 -5.23
CA GLN A 11 -0.52 6.48 -4.15
C GLN A 11 -1.28 5.32 -4.73
N ILE A 12 -1.10 4.14 -4.15
CA ILE A 12 -1.78 2.91 -4.57
C ILE A 12 -2.76 2.50 -3.46
N GLU A 13 -4.04 2.47 -3.79
CA GLU A 13 -5.11 1.96 -2.93
C GLU A 13 -5.15 0.43 -3.01
N CYS A 14 -5.32 -0.23 -1.86
CA CYS A 14 -5.43 -1.67 -1.75
C CYS A 14 -6.34 -2.05 -0.57
N GLU A 15 -6.87 -3.27 -0.58
CA GLU A 15 -7.68 -3.77 0.54
C GLU A 15 -6.85 -4.54 1.57
N ASP A 16 -5.76 -5.17 1.14
CA ASP A 16 -4.80 -5.82 2.03
C ASP A 16 -3.36 -5.66 1.54
N TYR A 17 -2.41 -5.90 2.45
CA TYR A 17 -0.99 -5.88 2.11
C TYR A 17 -0.18 -6.90 2.92
N GLU A 18 0.84 -7.48 2.29
CA GLU A 18 1.81 -8.35 2.96
C GLU A 18 3.22 -7.73 2.90
N VAL A 19 3.91 -7.74 4.05
CA VAL A 19 5.30 -7.26 4.14
C VAL A 19 6.22 -8.43 3.85
N GLY A 20 6.88 -8.40 2.70
CA GLY A 20 7.90 -9.37 2.31
C GLY A 20 9.32 -8.89 2.63
N ASP A 21 10.30 -9.64 2.12
CA ASP A 21 11.73 -9.38 2.39
C ASP A 21 12.25 -8.11 1.71
N ASN A 22 11.67 -7.70 0.59
CA ASN A 22 12.19 -6.62 -0.27
C ASN A 22 11.20 -5.49 -0.53
N GLY A 23 10.00 -5.56 0.04
CA GLY A 23 8.93 -4.63 -0.24
C GLY A 23 7.60 -5.11 0.31
N VAL A 24 6.54 -4.51 -0.21
CA VAL A 24 5.17 -4.81 0.18
C VAL A 24 4.38 -5.27 -1.04
N GLU A 25 3.67 -6.38 -0.90
CA GLU A 25 2.70 -6.86 -1.88
C GLU A 25 1.32 -6.29 -1.53
N LEU A 26 0.60 -5.79 -2.52
CA LEU A 26 -0.71 -5.17 -2.39
C LEU A 26 -1.76 -6.05 -3.05
N TYR A 27 -2.90 -6.21 -2.38
CA TYR A 27 -3.99 -7.07 -2.83
C TYR A 27 -5.33 -6.32 -2.85
N ASP A 28 -6.22 -6.77 -3.72
CA ASP A 28 -7.59 -6.25 -3.81
C ASP A 28 -8.53 -6.93 -2.81
N ALA A 29 -9.83 -6.63 -2.92
CA ALA A 29 -10.87 -7.16 -2.04
C ALA A 29 -11.06 -8.68 -2.15
N ASP A 30 -10.71 -9.27 -3.29
CA ASP A 30 -10.81 -10.71 -3.55
C ASP A 30 -9.52 -11.44 -3.17
N GLY A 31 -8.50 -10.71 -2.70
CA GLY A 31 -7.18 -11.24 -2.39
C GLY A 31 -6.31 -11.45 -3.63
N GLU A 32 -6.67 -10.87 -4.77
CA GLU A 32 -5.85 -10.95 -5.97
C GLU A 32 -4.68 -9.98 -5.88
N PHE A 33 -3.50 -10.44 -6.31
CA PHE A 33 -2.29 -9.63 -6.35
C PHE A 33 -2.47 -8.46 -7.32
N MET A 34 -2.34 -7.23 -6.82
CA MET A 34 -2.43 -6.02 -7.61
C MET A 34 -1.05 -5.51 -8.02
N ALA A 35 -0.14 -5.36 -7.05
CA ALA A 35 1.14 -4.71 -7.25
C ALA A 35 2.17 -5.08 -6.18
N PHE A 36 3.45 -4.94 -6.53
CA PHE A 36 4.56 -5.03 -5.59
C PHE A 36 5.27 -3.68 -5.51
N VAL A 37 5.48 -3.18 -4.29
CA VAL A 37 6.17 -1.92 -4.02
C VAL A 37 7.49 -2.20 -3.29
N PRO A 38 8.65 -1.97 -3.92
CA PRO A 38 9.94 -2.20 -3.28
C PRO A 38 10.22 -1.17 -2.18
N PHE A 39 10.92 -1.58 -1.11
CA PHE A 39 11.28 -0.67 -0.01
C PHE A 39 12.12 0.54 -0.44
N THR A 40 12.83 0.42 -1.56
CA THR A 40 13.60 1.54 -2.12
C THR A 40 12.70 2.70 -2.56
N HIS A 41 11.44 2.42 -2.89
CA HIS A 41 10.46 3.41 -3.34
C HIS A 41 9.29 3.60 -2.36
N LEU A 42 9.06 2.66 -1.44
CA LEU A 42 8.00 2.75 -0.45
C LEU A 42 8.34 3.81 0.61
N LEU A 43 7.52 4.86 0.71
CA LEU A 43 7.61 5.81 1.81
C LEU A 43 6.87 5.29 3.03
N TYR A 44 5.65 4.79 2.85
CA TYR A 44 4.86 4.13 3.90
C TYR A 44 3.69 3.34 3.29
N VAL A 45 3.15 2.40 4.06
CA VAL A 45 1.83 1.76 3.83
C VAL A 45 1.02 1.85 5.12
N GLY A 46 -0.26 2.20 5.04
CA GLY A 46 -1.06 2.43 6.25
C GLY A 46 -2.57 2.52 5.99
N ASN A 47 -3.33 2.48 7.09
CA ASN A 47 -4.79 2.57 7.06
C ASN A 47 -5.23 3.95 6.59
N VAL A 48 -6.32 3.96 5.82
CA VAL A 48 -6.97 5.19 5.37
C VAL A 48 -8.34 5.29 6.03
N THR A 49 -8.65 6.46 6.59
CA THR A 49 -10.01 6.78 7.04
C THR A 49 -10.96 6.96 5.86
N GLU A 50 -12.27 6.91 6.13
CA GLU A 50 -13.32 7.19 5.14
C GLU A 50 -13.18 8.57 4.46
N ASN A 51 -12.46 9.51 5.07
CA ASN A 51 -12.19 10.84 4.51
C ASN A 51 -10.90 10.90 3.66
N GLY A 52 -10.28 9.75 3.37
CA GLY A 52 -9.01 9.68 2.64
C GLY A 52 -7.78 10.07 3.47
N GLN A 53 -7.95 10.33 4.77
CA GLN A 53 -6.86 10.71 5.68
C GLN A 53 -6.14 9.47 6.19
N MET A 54 -4.82 9.47 6.09
CA MET A 54 -3.95 8.42 6.64
C MET A 54 -3.93 8.49 8.18
N VAL A 55 -4.05 7.34 8.85
CA VAL A 55 -3.90 7.23 10.32
C VAL A 55 -2.68 6.36 10.64
N TRP A 56 -1.86 6.84 11.57
CA TRP A 56 -0.62 6.20 12.03
C TRP A 56 -0.88 5.25 13.20
#